data_AF-A0A842WA77-F1
#
_entry.id   AF-A0A842WA77-F1
#
_cell.length_a   1.000
_cell.length_b   1.000
_cell.length_c   1.000
_cell.angle_alpha   90.00
_cell.angle_beta   90.00
_cell.angle_gamma   90.00
#
_symmetry.space_group_name_H-M   'P 1'
#
loop_
_entity.id
_entity.type
_entity.pdbx_description
1 polymer ?
#
loop_
_entity_poly.entity_id
_entity_poly.type
_entity_poly.pdbx_seq_one_letter_code
_entity_poly.pdbx_strand_id
1 'polypeptide(L)' 'MKITRKLQKTSKDQYILTIPKTLVHLLNWKDKDEIEFGFQKGKITITKGKRGEK' A
#
# COMPACT_ATOMS: atom_id res chain seq x y z
N MET A 1 -12.54 -12.75 -4.99
CA MET A 1 -11.12 -13.18 -5.13
C MET A 1 -10.32 -12.58 -3.98
N LYS A 2 -9.71 -13.40 -3.11
CA LYS A 2 -8.92 -12.94 -1.96
C LYS A 2 -7.44 -12.97 -2.33
N ILE A 3 -6.77 -11.81 -2.27
CA ILE A 3 -5.31 -11.73 -2.50
C ILE A 3 -4.63 -11.87 -1.14
N THR A 4 -3.97 -12.99 -0.89
CA THR A 4 -3.13 -13.19 0.30
C THR A 4 -1.68 -12.87 -0.06
N ARG A 5 -1.08 -11.90 0.62
CA ARG A 5 0.35 -11.58 0.52
C ARG A 5 1.00 -11.64 1.89
N LYS A 6 2.21 -12.18 1.95
CA LYS A 6 3.01 -12.24 3.17
C LYS A 6 3.87 -11.00 3.26
N LEU A 7 3.91 -10.39 4.45
CA LEU A 7 4.84 -9.32 4.77
C LEU A 7 6.27 -9.90 4.84
N GLN A 8 7.20 -9.31 4.10
CA GLN A 8 8.59 -9.79 4.02
C GLN A 8 9.47 -8.97 4.97
N LYS A 9 10.18 -9.64 5.88
CA LYS A 9 11.18 -9.00 6.74
C LYS A 9 12.51 -8.88 5.97
N THR A 10 13.11 -7.70 5.96
CA THR A 10 14.45 -7.46 5.40
C THR A 10 15.52 -7.62 6.47
N SER A 11 16.78 -7.69 6.06
CA SER A 11 17.95 -7.74 6.97
C SER A 11 18.11 -6.48 7.83
N LYS A 12 17.43 -5.38 7.50
CA LYS A 12 17.49 -4.09 8.22
C LYS A 12 16.31 -3.89 9.19
N ASP A 13 15.65 -4.98 9.60
CA ASP A 13 14.44 -4.94 10.43
C ASP A 13 13.28 -4.14 9.80
N GLN A 14 13.26 -4.05 8.46
CA GLN A 14 12.15 -3.42 7.73
C GLN A 14 11.18 -4.49 7.24
N TYR A 15 9.92 -4.11 7.09
CA TYR A 15 8.87 -4.98 6.58
C TYR A 15 8.34 -4.45 5.25
N ILE A 16 8.37 -5.28 4.20
CA ILE A 16 7.93 -4.93 2.85
C ILE A 16 6.66 -5.71 2.51
N LEU A 17 5.62 -4.98 2.09
CA LEU A 17 4.42 -5.54 1.48
C LEU A 17 4.42 -5.20 0.00
N THR A 18 4.72 -6.17 -0.85
CA THR A 18 4.69 -5.97 -2.30
C THR A 18 3.26 -5.96 -2.81
N ILE A 19 2.84 -4.82 -3.38
CA ILE A 19 1.53 -4.69 -4.03
C ILE A 19 1.63 -5.24 -5.46
N PRO A 20 0.78 -6.21 -5.86
CA PRO A 20 0.75 -6.71 -7.22
C PRO A 20 0.50 -5.59 -8.24
N LYS A 21 1.20 -5.64 -9.39
CA LYS A 21 1.03 -4.67 -10.48
C LYS A 21 -0.44 -4.51 -10.90
N THR A 22 -1.22 -5.59 -10.88
CA THR A 22 -2.65 -5.55 -11.20
C THR A 22 -3.43 -4.63 -10.27
N LEU A 23 -3.15 -4.63 -8.96
CA LEU A 23 -3.79 -3.73 -8.01
C LEU A 23 -3.33 -2.28 -8.22
N VAL A 24 -2.05 -2.06 -8.52
CA VAL A 24 -1.52 -0.72 -8.83
C VAL A 24 -2.27 -0.11 -10.02
N HIS A 25 -2.50 -0.89 -11.09
CA HIS A 25 -3.26 -0.45 -12.26
C HIS A 25 -4.74 -0.22 -11.93
N LEU A 26 -5.38 -1.14 -11.20
CA LEU A 26 -6.79 -1.01 -10.82
C LEU A 26 -7.07 0.21 -9.92
N LEU A 27 -6.13 0.52 -9.02
CA LEU A 27 -6.22 1.67 -8.11
C LEU A 27 -5.68 2.97 -8.73
N ASN A 28 -5.21 2.91 -9.98
CA ASN A 28 -4.60 4.04 -10.69
C ASN A 28 -3.55 4.78 -9.85
N TRP A 29 -2.69 3.99 -9.21
CA TRP A 29 -1.51 4.48 -8.50
C TRP A 29 -0.38 4.63 -9.50
N LYS A 30 0.27 5.80 -9.46
CA LYS A 30 1.45 6.11 -10.27
C LYS A 30 2.70 6.11 -9.40
N ASP A 31 3.85 5.91 -10.03
CA ASP A 31 5.12 6.12 -9.35
C ASP A 31 5.18 7.55 -8.79
N LYS A 32 5.56 7.68 -7.52
CA LYS A 32 5.58 8.92 -6.73
C LYS A 32 4.22 9.49 -6.31
N ASP A 33 3.12 8.73 -6.46
CA ASP A 33 1.88 9.10 -5.78
C ASP A 33 2.08 9.03 -4.25
N GLU A 34 1.55 10.02 -3.54
CA GLU A 34 1.45 9.96 -2.10
C GLU A 34 0.39 8.94 -1.70
N ILE A 35 0.70 8.13 -0.70
CA ILE A 35 -0.16 7.07 -0.21
C ILE A 35 -0.33 7.27 1.29
N GLU A 36 -1.57 7.26 1.75
CA GLU A 36 -1.90 7.33 3.16
C GLU A 36 -2.01 5.93 3.75
N PHE A 37 -1.38 5.74 4.91
CA PHE A 37 -1.44 4.50 5.68
C PHE A 37 -2.27 4.73 6.94
N GLY A 38 -3.36 3.98 7.05
CA GLY A 38 -4.15 3.89 8.27
C GLY A 38 -3.93 2.55 8.96
N PHE A 39 -3.91 2.53 10.29
CA PHE A 39 -4.00 1.31 11.07
C PHE A 39 -5.20 1.37 12.00
N GLN A 40 -6.22 0.56 11.71
CA GLN A 40 -7.44 0.52 12.51
C GLN A 40 -7.95 -0.91 12.65
N LYS A 41 -8.32 -1.29 13.88
CA LYS A 41 -8.91 -2.61 14.19
C LYS A 41 -8.06 -3.79 13.70
N GLY A 42 -6.73 -3.70 13.85
CA GLY A 42 -5.79 -4.74 13.43
C GLY A 42 -5.58 -4.85 11.92
N LYS A 43 -6.03 -3.85 11.15
CA LYS A 43 -5.92 -3.82 9.69
C LYS A 43 -5.11 -2.61 9.26
N ILE A 44 -4.20 -2.81 8.30
CA ILE A 44 -3.55 -1.74 7.55
C ILE A 44 -4.45 -1.40 6.37
N THR A 45 -4.92 -0.17 6.32
CA THR A 45 -5.65 0.39 5.17
C THR A 45 -4.72 1.29 4.39
N ILE A 46 -4.73 1.14 3.07
CA ILE A 46 -3.90 1.92 2.16
C ILE A 46 -4.85 2.71 1.26
N THR A 47 -4.77 4.03 1.29
CA THR A 47 -5.61 4.94 0.51
C THR A 47 -4.74 5.83 -0.36
N LYS A 48 -5.26 6.21 -1.53
CA LYS A 48 -4.59 7.21 -2.37
C LYS A 48 -4.56 8.53 -1.59
N GLY A 49 -3.38 9.09 -1.38
CA GLY A 49 -3.23 10.38 -0.72
C GLY A 49 -3.88 11.48 -1.55
N LYS A 50 -4.53 12.43 -0.89
CA LYS A 50 -5.05 13.63 -1.56
C LYS A 50 -3.87 14.56 -1.82
N ARG A 51 -3.32 14.52 -3.04
CA ARG A 51 -2.44 15.60 -3.53
C ARG A 51 -3.27 16.89 -3.46
N GLY A 52 -2.87 17.81 -2.59
CA GLY A 52 -3.69 18.94 -2.10
C GLY A 52 -4.66 19.54 -3.12
N GLU A 53 -5.96 19.42 -2.82
CA GLU A 53 -6.93 20.41 -3.26
C GLU A 53 -6.71 21.66 -2.40
N LYS A 54 -5.93 22.60 -2.94
CA LYS A 54 -5.98 24.01 -2.54
C LYS A 54 -6.78 24.77 -3.59
#